data_AF-M1VEV9-F1
#
_entry.id   AF-M1VEV9-F1
#
_cell.length_a   1.000
_cell.length_b   1.000
_cell.length_c   1.000
_cell.angle_alpha   90.00
_cell.angle_beta   90.00
_cell.angle_gamma   90.00
#
_symmetry.space_group_name_H-M   'P 1'
#
loop_
_entity.id
_entity.type
_entity.pdbx_description
1 polymer ?
#
loop_
_entity_poly.entity_id
_entity_poly.type
_entity_poly.pdbx_seq_one_letter_code
_entity_poly.pdbx_strand_id
1 'polypeptide(L)'
;MFVTSFQLQPKGKGSFLARSAGSRSSLSHCGNSGGTVAKLENAALDRRQLLQGLLVAAVAVFAGKAQPAHSGSEPKMSFFGADAPSSPFSYNESQKEPLFKGITPELLEEYRLAISEAKKRIEDSGEAISTKSWEDVRSALRLALGTLRSVCSKVNAYAAAEATKQEKKKIEKAYRDFLKTIEDMDYAARMKDPDRAERLRTASIAALDNWMSTVGI
;
A
#
# COMPACT_ATOMS: atom_id res chain seq x y z
N MET A 1 -29.25 8.17 -49.24
CA MET A 1 -27.88 8.33 -49.78
C MET A 1 -27.60 9.82 -49.91
N PHE A 2 -26.83 10.39 -48.98
CA PHE A 2 -26.23 11.71 -49.12
C PHE A 2 -24.82 11.59 -48.58
N VAL A 3 -23.86 11.67 -49.51
CA VAL A 3 -22.43 11.63 -49.28
C VAL A 3 -21.96 13.07 -49.24
N THR A 4 -21.50 13.54 -48.09
CA THR A 4 -20.79 14.82 -47.98
C THR A 4 -19.44 14.56 -47.32
N SER A 5 -18.45 14.36 -48.19
CA SER A 5 -17.03 14.34 -47.89
C SER A 5 -16.58 15.72 -47.40
N PHE A 6 -15.99 15.78 -46.20
CA PHE A 6 -15.26 16.96 -45.72
C PHE A 6 -13.79 16.58 -45.55
N GLN A 7 -12.93 17.26 -46.30
CA GLN A 7 -11.52 16.92 -46.48
C GLN A 7 -10.59 18.04 -45.95
N LEU A 8 -9.64 17.63 -45.10
CA LEU A 8 -8.31 18.21 -44.76
C LEU A 8 -8.17 19.70 -44.31
N GLN A 9 -7.54 19.91 -43.14
CA GLN A 9 -6.06 20.05 -43.05
C GLN A 9 -5.53 20.06 -41.59
N PRO A 10 -4.30 19.55 -41.35
CA PRO A 10 -3.63 19.56 -40.05
C PRO A 10 -2.70 20.78 -39.85
N LYS A 11 -2.76 21.41 -38.66
CA LYS A 11 -1.78 22.37 -38.10
C LYS A 11 -1.38 21.84 -36.72
N GLY A 12 -0.14 21.79 -36.25
CA GLY A 12 1.17 22.20 -36.75
C GLY A 12 2.22 21.62 -35.80
N LYS A 13 3.45 21.48 -36.29
CA LYS A 13 4.64 20.97 -35.56
C LYS A 13 5.31 22.12 -34.79
N GLY A 14 5.78 21.83 -33.58
CA GLY A 14 6.77 22.62 -32.85
C GLY A 14 6.90 22.08 -31.42
N SER A 15 8.06 22.00 -30.78
CA SER A 15 9.46 22.10 -31.16
C SER A 15 10.25 21.39 -30.06
N PHE A 16 11.30 20.67 -30.45
CA PHE A 16 12.31 20.11 -29.56
C PHE A 16 13.00 21.20 -28.73
N LEU A 17 13.13 21.00 -27.41
CA LEU A 17 14.27 21.51 -26.63
C LEU A 17 14.62 20.51 -25.53
N ALA A 18 15.80 19.91 -25.68
CA ALA A 18 16.51 19.11 -24.69
C ALA A 18 17.68 19.93 -24.13
N ARG A 19 17.88 19.91 -22.80
CA ARG A 19 19.09 20.23 -22.03
C ARG A 19 18.71 20.14 -20.54
N SER A 20 19.53 19.72 -19.58
CA SER A 20 20.95 19.35 -19.52
C SER A 20 21.19 18.52 -18.25
N ALA A 21 22.22 17.68 -18.31
CA ALA A 21 22.74 16.89 -17.19
C ALA A 21 23.48 17.74 -16.13
N GLY A 22 23.49 17.24 -14.90
CA GLY A 22 24.44 17.55 -13.82
C GLY A 22 24.24 16.50 -12.72
N SER A 23 24.96 15.38 -12.70
CA SER A 23 26.36 15.15 -12.25
C SER A 23 26.59 15.38 -10.75
N ARG A 24 26.50 14.25 -10.02
CA ARG A 24 27.40 13.71 -8.96
C ARG A 24 27.91 14.62 -7.84
N SER A 25 27.75 14.14 -6.60
CA SER A 25 28.80 14.17 -5.58
C SER A 25 28.61 13.03 -4.59
N SER A 26 29.62 12.17 -4.48
CA SER A 26 29.73 10.99 -3.62
C SER A 26 30.94 11.13 -2.70
N LEU A 27 30.84 10.49 -1.52
CA LEU A 27 31.93 10.03 -0.64
C LEU A 27 32.81 11.08 0.04
N SER A 28 32.85 11.00 1.37
CA SER A 28 34.11 10.89 2.10
C SER A 28 33.91 10.34 3.51
N HIS A 29 34.42 9.11 3.69
CA HIS A 29 34.72 8.43 4.94
C HIS A 29 36.20 8.72 5.23
N CYS A 30 36.56 9.07 6.47
CA CYS A 30 37.84 8.75 7.14
C CYS A 30 38.01 9.58 8.42
N GLY A 31 38.45 8.93 9.50
CA GLY A 31 38.92 9.61 10.69
C GLY A 31 39.10 8.68 11.88
N ASN A 32 40.06 7.75 11.80
CA ASN A 32 40.56 7.02 12.96
C ASN A 32 42.06 7.28 13.11
N SER A 33 42.48 7.77 14.27
CA SER A 33 43.83 7.74 14.84
C SER A 33 43.75 8.54 16.15
N GLY A 34 44.13 8.10 17.33
CA GLY A 34 45.11 7.11 17.75
C GLY A 34 45.67 7.67 19.06
N GLY A 35 45.67 6.88 20.14
CA GLY A 35 45.98 7.35 21.50
C GLY A 35 47.47 7.44 21.84
N THR A 36 47.74 7.85 23.08
CA THR A 36 48.99 7.65 23.85
C THR A 36 48.54 7.37 25.30
N VAL A 37 48.70 6.17 25.89
CA VAL A 37 49.88 5.37 26.28
C VAL A 37 50.66 5.94 27.46
N ALA A 38 50.56 5.26 28.60
CA ALA A 38 51.61 4.97 29.59
C ALA A 38 50.96 4.14 30.71
N LYS A 39 51.56 3.18 31.39
CA LYS A 39 52.79 2.36 31.30
C LYS A 39 52.63 1.49 32.56
N LEU A 40 53.07 0.24 32.57
CA LEU A 40 53.37 -0.35 33.87
C LEU A 40 54.75 -1.01 33.75
N GLU A 41 55.58 -0.77 34.75
CA GLU A 41 56.74 -1.53 35.21
C GLU A 41 56.62 -1.43 36.74
N ASN A 42 56.64 -2.58 37.43
CA ASN A 42 55.77 -2.91 38.56
C ASN A 42 54.25 -3.15 38.26
N ALA A 43 53.84 -3.82 37.19
CA ALA A 43 54.46 -4.02 35.89
C ALA A 43 53.38 -4.37 34.86
N ALA A 44 53.51 -3.88 33.63
CA ALA A 44 52.47 -4.02 32.62
C ALA A 44 52.62 -5.41 32.19
N LEU A 45 51.77 -6.24 32.76
CA LEU A 45 51.05 -7.16 31.93
C LEU A 45 50.39 -6.32 30.84
N ASP A 46 51.19 -6.07 29.80
CA ASP A 46 50.80 -5.38 28.61
C ASP A 46 49.64 -6.21 28.08
N ARG A 47 48.50 -5.55 27.84
CA ARG A 47 47.25 -6.24 27.48
C ARG A 47 47.47 -7.18 26.29
N ARG A 48 48.48 -6.92 25.46
CA ARG A 48 48.93 -7.81 24.38
C ARG A 48 49.52 -9.13 24.84
N GLN A 49 50.29 -9.18 25.91
CA GLN A 49 50.79 -10.46 26.45
C GLN A 49 49.67 -11.27 27.11
N LEU A 50 48.71 -10.59 27.75
CA LEU A 50 47.51 -11.23 28.29
C LEU A 50 46.57 -11.72 27.18
N LEU A 51 46.42 -10.95 26.09
CA LEU A 51 45.68 -11.38 24.90
C LEU A 51 46.39 -12.49 24.13
N GLN A 52 47.72 -12.51 24.09
CA GLN A 52 48.48 -13.61 23.49
C GLN A 52 48.34 -14.87 24.34
N GLY A 53 48.38 -14.77 25.66
CA GLY A 53 48.07 -15.88 26.57
C GLY A 53 46.63 -16.39 26.42
N LEU A 54 45.66 -15.49 26.29
CA LEU A 54 44.25 -15.84 26.08
C LEU A 54 44.01 -16.43 24.69
N LEU A 55 44.69 -15.95 23.64
CA LEU A 55 44.57 -16.49 22.28
C LEU A 55 45.21 -17.88 22.17
N VAL A 56 46.35 -18.11 22.81
CA VAL A 56 46.98 -19.44 22.82
C VAL A 56 46.13 -20.43 23.65
N ALA A 57 45.56 -20.00 24.77
CA ALA A 57 44.61 -20.81 25.54
C ALA A 57 43.29 -21.05 24.79
N ALA A 58 42.77 -20.07 24.05
CA ALA A 58 41.57 -20.23 23.23
C ALA A 58 41.82 -21.17 22.04
N VAL A 59 42.94 -21.03 21.32
CA VAL A 59 43.25 -21.93 20.19
C VAL A 59 43.50 -23.36 20.67
N ALA A 60 44.11 -23.57 21.84
CA ALA A 60 44.27 -24.90 22.41
C ALA A 60 42.93 -25.57 22.82
N VAL A 61 41.93 -24.78 23.21
CA VAL A 61 40.56 -25.28 23.50
C VAL A 61 39.74 -25.48 22.22
N PHE A 62 39.98 -24.69 21.17
CA PHE A 62 39.26 -24.77 19.89
C PHE A 62 39.91 -25.70 18.84
N ALA A 63 41.11 -26.23 19.07
CA ALA A 63 41.73 -27.26 18.22
C ALA A 63 41.22 -28.69 18.50
N GLY A 64 40.31 -28.86 19.45
CA GLY A 64 39.61 -30.11 19.73
C GLY A 64 38.25 -30.18 19.01
N LYS A 65 38.23 -30.79 17.83
CA LYS A 65 37.04 -31.20 17.05
C LYS A 65 36.06 -30.07 16.68
N ALA A 66 36.29 -29.46 15.52
CA ALA A 66 35.24 -28.86 14.73
C ALA A 66 34.24 -29.95 14.28
N GLN A 67 33.23 -30.23 15.10
CA GLN A 67 31.98 -30.82 14.63
C GLN A 67 31.16 -29.71 13.97
N PRO A 68 30.51 -29.96 12.82
CA PRO A 68 29.62 -28.98 12.22
C PRO A 68 28.47 -28.72 13.20
N ALA A 69 28.33 -27.48 13.65
CA ALA A 69 27.14 -27.04 14.35
C ALA A 69 25.96 -27.21 13.39
N HIS A 70 25.17 -28.26 13.61
CA HIS A 70 23.82 -28.36 13.08
C HIS A 70 23.08 -27.09 13.50
N SER A 71 22.45 -26.39 12.56
CA SER A 71 21.44 -25.37 12.85
C SER A 71 20.21 -26.06 13.45
N GLY A 72 20.35 -26.56 14.68
CA GLY A 72 19.22 -26.93 15.51
C GLY A 72 18.47 -25.65 15.84
N SER A 73 17.14 -25.72 15.75
CA SER A 73 16.26 -24.62 16.13
C SER A 73 16.72 -24.01 17.45
N GLU A 74 16.89 -22.70 17.47
CA GLU A 74 17.17 -21.93 18.67
C GLU A 74 16.26 -22.41 19.82
N PRO A 75 16.79 -22.64 21.03
CA PRO A 75 15.98 -23.05 22.15
C PRO A 75 14.95 -21.95 22.44
N LYS A 76 13.70 -22.20 22.03
CA LYS A 76 12.54 -21.37 22.34
C LYS A 76 12.37 -21.41 23.87
N MET A 77 12.91 -20.40 24.56
CA MET A 77 12.68 -20.22 25.99
C MET A 77 11.24 -19.73 26.19
N SER A 78 10.31 -20.66 26.13
CA SER A 78 8.89 -20.42 26.42
C SER A 78 8.67 -20.49 27.93
N PHE A 79 8.62 -19.34 28.61
CA PHE A 79 8.36 -19.29 30.05
C PHE A 79 6.94 -19.80 30.43
N PHE A 80 6.03 -19.93 29.46
CA PHE A 80 4.65 -20.42 29.68
C PHE A 80 4.20 -21.50 28.69
N GLY A 81 5.12 -22.27 28.10
CA GLY A 81 4.76 -23.46 27.30
C GLY A 81 4.03 -23.20 25.97
N ALA A 82 3.84 -21.94 25.55
CA ALA A 82 3.35 -21.60 24.21
C ALA A 82 4.52 -21.38 23.26
N ASP A 83 4.37 -21.79 21.99
CA ASP A 83 5.28 -21.43 20.91
C ASP A 83 5.55 -19.92 20.92
N ALA A 84 6.83 -19.54 20.88
CA ALA A 84 7.24 -18.15 20.91
C ALA A 84 6.49 -17.35 19.84
N PRO A 85 5.73 -16.29 20.22
CA PRO A 85 5.05 -15.45 19.25
C PRO A 85 6.09 -14.77 18.35
N SER A 86 5.75 -14.52 17.08
CA SER A 86 6.63 -13.89 16.09
C SER A 86 7.07 -12.46 16.46
N SER A 87 6.55 -11.88 17.53
CA SER A 87 7.05 -10.67 18.17
C SER A 87 6.63 -10.63 19.65
N PRO A 88 7.51 -10.19 20.58
CA PRO A 88 7.19 -10.04 22.00
C PRO A 88 6.12 -8.98 22.30
N PHE A 89 5.70 -8.21 21.29
CA PHE A 89 4.61 -7.22 21.40
C PHE A 89 3.36 -7.60 20.60
N SER A 90 3.37 -8.73 19.88
CA SER A 90 2.19 -9.23 19.19
C SER A 90 1.60 -10.38 19.97
N TYR A 91 0.55 -10.09 20.73
CA TYR A 91 -0.36 -11.12 21.23
C TYR A 91 -1.24 -11.56 20.06
N ASN A 92 -0.82 -12.60 19.34
CA ASN A 92 -1.63 -13.23 18.31
C ASN A 92 -2.00 -14.62 18.82
N GLU A 93 -3.23 -14.80 19.30
CA GLU A 93 -3.79 -16.10 19.72
C GLU A 93 -4.02 -17.00 18.49
N SER A 94 -2.95 -17.31 17.76
CA SER A 94 -2.99 -18.08 16.50
C SER A 94 -3.02 -19.60 16.73
N GLN A 95 -3.37 -20.08 17.92
CA GLN A 95 -3.38 -21.53 18.22
C GLN A 95 -4.73 -22.21 17.96
N LYS A 96 -5.77 -21.44 17.59
CA LYS A 96 -7.06 -21.96 17.11
C LYS A 96 -7.36 -21.37 15.75
N GLU A 97 -8.03 -22.13 14.90
CA GLU A 97 -8.50 -21.64 13.59
C GLU A 97 -9.14 -20.25 13.78
N PRO A 98 -8.77 -19.24 12.98
CA PRO A 98 -9.38 -17.93 13.10
C PRO A 98 -10.90 -18.07 12.94
N LEU A 99 -11.65 -17.61 13.94
CA LEU A 99 -13.12 -17.55 13.88
C LEU A 99 -13.59 -16.79 12.63
N PHE A 100 -12.78 -15.86 12.13
CA PHE A 100 -12.98 -15.19 10.87
C PHE A 100 -12.47 -16.04 9.69
N LYS A 101 -13.39 -16.72 9.01
CA LYS A 101 -13.12 -17.62 7.87
C LYS A 101 -12.99 -16.91 6.51
N GLY A 102 -12.78 -15.60 6.51
CA GLY A 102 -12.80 -14.78 5.29
C GLY A 102 -14.21 -14.27 4.97
N ILE A 103 -14.41 -13.88 3.71
CA ILE A 103 -15.66 -13.27 3.25
C ILE A 103 -16.74 -14.36 3.15
N THR A 104 -17.72 -14.30 4.04
CA THR A 104 -18.91 -15.16 4.02
C THR A 104 -19.95 -14.60 3.03
N PRO A 105 -20.89 -15.43 2.52
CA PRO A 105 -21.95 -14.94 1.63
C PRO A 105 -22.83 -13.86 2.29
N GLU A 106 -23.05 -13.95 3.61
CA GLU A 106 -23.78 -12.93 4.37
C GLU A 106 -23.08 -11.56 4.34
N LEU A 107 -21.75 -11.56 4.41
CA LEU A 107 -20.94 -10.34 4.36
C LEU A 107 -20.94 -9.71 2.96
N LEU A 108 -21.10 -10.51 1.90
CA LEU A 108 -21.25 -9.99 0.54
C LEU A 108 -22.58 -9.24 0.36
N GLU A 109 -23.67 -9.73 0.95
CA GLU A 109 -24.95 -9.00 0.94
C GLU A 109 -24.87 -7.69 1.71
N GLU A 110 -24.16 -7.67 2.85
CA GLU A 110 -23.89 -6.42 3.58
C GLU A 110 -23.10 -5.42 2.72
N TYR A 111 -22.11 -5.90 1.96
CA TYR A 111 -21.35 -5.06 1.02
C TYR A 111 -22.20 -4.56 -0.14
N ARG A 112 -23.10 -5.37 -0.69
CA ARG A 112 -24.09 -4.94 -1.69
C ARG A 112 -24.95 -3.80 -1.17
N LEU A 113 -25.49 -3.96 0.04
CA LEU A 113 -26.31 -2.95 0.69
C LEU A 113 -25.51 -1.66 0.90
N ALA A 114 -24.28 -1.74 1.42
CA ALA A 114 -23.41 -0.58 1.62
C ALA A 114 -23.10 0.15 0.30
N ILE A 115 -22.86 -0.58 -0.80
CA ILE A 115 -22.64 0.01 -2.12
C ILE A 115 -23.91 0.70 -2.62
N SER A 116 -25.07 0.07 -2.47
CA SER A 116 -26.36 0.64 -2.88
C SER A 116 -26.71 1.91 -2.10
N GLU A 117 -26.39 1.94 -0.81
CA GLU A 117 -26.61 3.11 0.04
C GLU A 117 -25.64 4.24 -0.32
N ALA A 118 -24.38 3.92 -0.62
CA ALA A 118 -23.42 4.90 -1.11
C ALA A 118 -23.84 5.47 -2.48
N LYS A 119 -24.37 4.64 -3.38
CA LYS A 119 -24.95 5.08 -4.66
C LYS A 119 -26.09 6.06 -4.44
N LYS A 120 -27.04 5.75 -3.55
CA LYS A 120 -28.14 6.66 -3.18
C LYS A 120 -27.62 8.00 -2.65
N ARG A 121 -26.61 8.01 -1.79
CA ARG A 121 -26.00 9.26 -1.31
C ARG A 121 -25.36 10.10 -2.43
N ILE A 122 -24.74 9.46 -3.41
CA ILE A 122 -24.22 10.14 -4.60
C ILE A 122 -25.39 10.68 -5.45
N GLU A 123 -26.49 9.94 -5.54
CA GLU A 123 -27.70 10.40 -6.20
C GLU A 123 -28.30 11.63 -5.48
N ASP A 124 -28.47 11.57 -4.16
CA ASP A 124 -29.03 12.67 -3.37
C ASP A 124 -28.19 13.95 -3.46
N SER A 125 -26.87 13.83 -3.71
CA SER A 125 -26.01 15.00 -3.94
C SER A 125 -26.42 15.87 -5.14
N GLY A 126 -27.29 15.36 -6.03
CA GLY A 126 -27.85 16.13 -7.14
C GLY A 126 -28.67 17.34 -6.69
N GLU A 127 -29.41 17.22 -5.59
CA GLU A 127 -30.17 18.34 -5.00
C GLU A 127 -29.23 19.40 -4.41
N ALA A 128 -28.13 18.98 -3.77
CA ALA A 128 -27.10 19.89 -3.27
C ALA A 128 -26.36 20.61 -4.42
N ILE A 129 -26.19 19.97 -5.58
CA ILE A 129 -25.64 20.61 -6.79
C ILE A 129 -26.60 21.67 -7.33
N SER A 130 -27.91 21.37 -7.41
CA SER A 130 -28.91 22.30 -7.94
C SER A 130 -29.09 23.54 -7.03
N THR A 131 -29.06 23.34 -5.72
CA THR A 131 -29.09 24.40 -4.70
C THR A 131 -27.74 25.12 -4.52
N LYS A 132 -26.69 24.68 -5.22
CA LYS A 132 -25.33 25.21 -5.17
C LYS A 132 -24.71 25.17 -3.76
N SER A 133 -25.13 24.25 -2.91
CA SER A 133 -24.54 24.02 -1.59
C SER A 133 -23.29 23.13 -1.70
N TRP A 134 -22.20 23.70 -2.21
CA TRP A 134 -20.98 22.95 -2.54
C TRP A 134 -20.34 22.20 -1.37
N GLU A 135 -20.44 22.71 -0.14
CA GLU A 135 -19.94 22.00 1.04
C GLU A 135 -20.80 20.77 1.38
N ASP A 136 -22.11 20.83 1.13
CA ASP A 136 -23.00 19.67 1.32
C ASP A 136 -22.72 18.60 0.28
N VAL A 137 -22.52 18.97 -0.99
CA VAL A 137 -22.11 18.05 -2.07
C VAL A 137 -20.83 17.31 -1.66
N ARG A 138 -19.82 18.04 -1.22
CA ARG A 138 -18.52 17.46 -0.84
C ARG A 138 -18.60 16.63 0.44
N SER A 139 -19.44 17.02 1.39
CA SER A 139 -19.65 16.29 2.65
C SER A 139 -20.37 14.97 2.38
N ALA A 140 -21.49 14.99 1.65
CA ALA A 140 -22.22 13.80 1.22
C ALA A 140 -21.32 12.83 0.45
N LEU A 141 -20.48 13.37 -0.45
CA LEU A 141 -19.53 12.58 -1.21
C LEU A 141 -18.48 11.87 -0.32
N ARG A 142 -17.88 12.60 0.63
CA ARG A 142 -16.87 12.01 1.53
C ARG A 142 -17.48 10.98 2.48
N LEU A 143 -18.69 11.21 2.97
CA LEU A 143 -19.45 10.25 3.76
C LEU A 143 -19.74 8.97 2.97
N ALA A 144 -20.21 9.09 1.72
CA ALA A 144 -20.43 7.95 0.85
C ALA A 144 -19.13 7.20 0.55
N LEU A 145 -18.05 7.92 0.24
CA LEU A 145 -16.75 7.34 -0.11
C LEU A 145 -15.99 6.72 1.07
N GLY A 146 -16.23 7.20 2.30
CA GLY A 146 -15.50 6.78 3.49
C GLY A 146 -15.61 5.28 3.74
N THR A 147 -16.82 4.73 3.60
CA THR A 147 -17.07 3.29 3.69
C THR A 147 -16.87 2.60 2.35
N LEU A 148 -17.33 3.21 1.25
CA LEU A 148 -17.33 2.61 -0.08
C LEU A 148 -15.94 2.15 -0.55
N ARG A 149 -14.89 2.97 -0.36
CA ARG A 149 -13.52 2.57 -0.78
C ARG A 149 -13.05 1.30 -0.08
N SER A 150 -13.37 1.14 1.20
CA SER A 150 -13.00 -0.05 1.97
C SER A 150 -13.79 -1.28 1.51
N VAL A 151 -15.09 -1.11 1.25
CA VAL A 151 -15.98 -2.17 0.78
C VAL A 151 -15.58 -2.64 -0.62
N CYS A 152 -15.41 -1.71 -1.57
CA CYS A 152 -14.95 -2.04 -2.92
C CYS A 152 -13.60 -2.76 -2.94
N SER A 153 -12.67 -2.39 -2.04
CA SER A 153 -11.38 -3.09 -1.93
C SER A 153 -11.54 -4.55 -1.50
N LYS A 154 -12.38 -4.81 -0.48
CA LYS A 154 -12.67 -6.17 0.00
C LYS A 154 -13.38 -7.02 -1.06
N VAL A 155 -14.35 -6.41 -1.73
CA VAL A 155 -15.10 -7.00 -2.84
C VAL A 155 -14.17 -7.33 -4.02
N ASN A 156 -13.27 -6.42 -4.39
CA ASN A 156 -12.27 -6.67 -5.43
C ASN A 156 -11.31 -7.80 -5.04
N ALA A 157 -10.92 -7.90 -3.75
CA ALA A 157 -10.08 -8.99 -3.26
C ALA A 157 -10.80 -10.34 -3.35
N TYR A 158 -12.10 -10.38 -3.02
CA TYR A 158 -12.95 -11.56 -3.20
C TYR A 158 -13.02 -11.99 -4.67
N ALA A 159 -13.43 -11.07 -5.55
CA ALA A 159 -13.56 -11.37 -6.97
C ALA A 159 -12.21 -11.74 -7.61
N ALA A 160 -11.11 -11.14 -7.14
CA ALA A 160 -9.76 -11.50 -7.59
C ALA A 160 -9.32 -12.90 -7.12
N ALA A 161 -9.93 -13.51 -6.10
CA ALA A 161 -9.62 -14.88 -5.73
C ALA A 161 -10.09 -15.88 -6.80
N GLU A 162 -11.25 -15.62 -7.40
CA GLU A 162 -11.92 -16.52 -8.35
C GLU A 162 -11.63 -16.15 -9.83
N ALA A 163 -11.26 -14.90 -10.10
CA ALA A 163 -11.11 -14.38 -11.46
C ALA A 163 -9.79 -14.75 -12.16
N THR A 164 -9.83 -14.78 -13.50
CA THR A 164 -8.65 -14.91 -14.35
C THR A 164 -7.80 -13.63 -14.36
N LYS A 165 -6.52 -13.72 -14.77
CA LYS A 165 -5.61 -12.55 -14.85
C LYS A 165 -6.17 -11.40 -15.70
N GLN A 166 -6.97 -11.70 -16.73
CA GLN A 166 -7.56 -10.67 -17.59
C GLN A 166 -8.76 -9.98 -16.93
N GLU A 167 -9.61 -10.74 -16.24
CA GLU A 167 -10.75 -10.22 -15.49
C GLU A 167 -10.30 -9.35 -14.32
N LYS A 168 -9.26 -9.75 -13.58
CA LYS A 168 -8.64 -8.90 -12.53
C LYS A 168 -8.27 -7.52 -13.06
N LYS A 169 -7.63 -7.45 -14.22
CA LYS A 169 -7.27 -6.17 -14.86
C LYS A 169 -8.50 -5.37 -15.29
N LYS A 170 -9.58 -6.03 -15.74
CA LYS A 170 -10.84 -5.36 -16.10
C LYS A 170 -11.51 -4.75 -14.87
N ILE A 171 -11.61 -5.52 -13.78
CA ILE A 171 -12.16 -5.08 -12.49
C ILE A 171 -11.35 -3.91 -11.94
N GLU A 172 -10.02 -4.04 -11.90
CA GLU A 172 -9.13 -2.95 -11.43
C GLU A 172 -9.27 -1.69 -12.28
N LYS A 173 -9.39 -1.84 -13.61
CA LYS A 173 -9.59 -0.71 -14.50
C LYS A 173 -10.93 -0.02 -14.25
N ALA A 174 -12.02 -0.79 -14.19
CA ALA A 174 -13.36 -0.25 -13.91
C ALA A 174 -13.40 0.47 -12.56
N TYR A 175 -12.76 -0.11 -11.53
CA TYR A 175 -12.65 0.52 -10.21
C TYR A 175 -11.83 1.82 -10.24
N ARG A 176 -10.70 1.84 -10.94
CA ARG A 176 -9.88 3.06 -11.11
C ARG A 176 -10.62 4.14 -11.88
N ASP A 177 -11.39 3.77 -12.90
CA ASP A 177 -12.17 4.71 -13.69
C ASP A 177 -13.31 5.32 -12.84
N PHE A 178 -13.95 4.52 -11.98
CA PHE A 178 -14.87 5.01 -10.95
C PHE A 178 -14.19 5.99 -9.97
N LEU A 179 -13.03 5.63 -9.42
CA LEU A 179 -12.32 6.51 -8.48
C LEU A 179 -11.89 7.83 -9.11
N LYS A 180 -11.47 7.82 -10.38
CA LYS A 180 -11.13 9.05 -11.10
C LYS A 180 -12.35 9.94 -11.32
N THR A 181 -13.45 9.37 -11.79
CA THR A 181 -14.67 10.14 -12.07
C THR A 181 -15.24 10.80 -10.81
N ILE A 182 -15.17 10.13 -9.67
CA ILE A 182 -15.65 10.68 -8.40
C ILE A 182 -14.70 11.73 -7.79
N GLU A 183 -13.39 11.60 -8.01
CA GLU A 183 -12.39 12.61 -7.65
C GLU A 183 -12.51 13.85 -8.54
N ASP A 184 -12.76 13.66 -9.84
CA ASP A 184 -13.06 14.75 -10.77
C ASP A 184 -14.36 15.47 -10.38
N MET A 185 -15.35 14.74 -9.83
CA MET A 185 -16.57 15.34 -9.29
C MET A 185 -16.30 16.20 -8.04
N ASP A 186 -15.49 15.72 -7.08
CA ASP A 186 -15.05 16.56 -5.94
C ASP A 186 -14.28 17.80 -6.43
N TYR A 187 -13.47 17.66 -7.48
CA TYR A 187 -12.77 18.78 -8.09
C TYR A 187 -13.73 19.78 -8.74
N ALA A 188 -14.74 19.32 -9.49
CA ALA A 188 -15.76 20.20 -10.06
C ALA A 188 -16.56 20.93 -8.96
N ALA A 189 -16.86 20.26 -7.85
CA ALA A 189 -17.50 20.89 -6.69
C ALA A 189 -16.61 21.97 -6.05
N ARG A 190 -15.27 21.79 -6.03
CA ARG A 190 -14.34 22.85 -5.58
C ARG A 190 -14.29 24.04 -6.53
N MET A 191 -14.38 23.79 -7.84
CA MET A 191 -14.43 24.83 -8.87
C MET A 191 -15.80 25.52 -8.95
N LYS A 192 -16.83 24.97 -8.27
CA LYS A 192 -18.21 25.47 -8.25
C LYS A 192 -18.87 25.50 -9.63
N ASP A 193 -18.54 24.50 -10.45
CA ASP A 193 -19.05 24.35 -11.81
C ASP A 193 -20.28 23.40 -11.82
N PRO A 194 -21.53 23.90 -11.89
CA PRO A 194 -22.73 23.06 -11.76
C PRO A 194 -22.87 22.05 -12.89
N ASP A 195 -22.73 22.50 -14.14
CA ASP A 195 -22.88 21.63 -15.32
C ASP A 195 -21.84 20.50 -15.32
N ARG A 196 -20.62 20.82 -14.92
CA ARG A 196 -19.54 19.85 -14.81
C ARG A 196 -19.78 18.87 -13.68
N ALA A 197 -20.25 19.34 -12.52
CA ALA A 197 -20.57 18.51 -11.37
C ALA A 197 -21.72 17.54 -11.67
N GLU A 198 -22.79 17.99 -12.33
CA GLU A 198 -23.93 17.14 -12.69
C GLU A 198 -23.55 16.07 -13.72
N ARG A 199 -22.78 16.44 -14.75
CA ARG A 199 -22.23 15.49 -15.72
C ARG A 199 -21.32 14.46 -15.07
N LEU A 200 -20.48 14.87 -14.11
CA LEU A 200 -19.59 13.96 -13.40
C LEU A 200 -20.33 13.09 -12.37
N ARG A 201 -21.43 13.58 -11.78
CA ARG A 201 -22.31 12.76 -10.92
C ARG A 201 -22.92 11.61 -11.70
N THR A 202 -23.55 11.91 -12.83
CA THR A 202 -24.13 10.87 -13.71
C THR A 202 -23.07 9.90 -14.24
N ALA A 203 -21.90 10.40 -14.63
CA ALA A 203 -20.77 9.55 -15.02
C ALA A 203 -20.23 8.68 -13.88
N SER A 204 -20.18 9.19 -12.65
CA SER A 204 -19.73 8.43 -11.47
C SER A 204 -20.69 7.29 -11.12
N ILE A 205 -22.00 7.54 -11.22
CA ILE A 205 -23.04 6.52 -11.03
C ILE A 205 -22.90 5.43 -12.09
N ALA A 206 -22.78 5.82 -13.37
CA ALA A 206 -22.60 4.86 -14.46
C ALA A 206 -21.29 4.06 -14.33
N ALA A 207 -20.20 4.69 -13.87
CA ALA A 207 -18.93 4.02 -13.62
C ALA A 207 -19.02 3.02 -12.46
N LEU A 208 -19.76 3.35 -11.40
CA LEU A 208 -20.04 2.44 -10.29
C LEU A 208 -20.88 1.24 -10.75
N ASP A 209 -21.92 1.48 -11.55
CA ASP A 209 -22.77 0.42 -12.13
C ASP A 209 -21.98 -0.51 -13.05
N ASN A 210 -21.10 0.05 -13.88
CA ASN A 210 -20.19 -0.75 -14.71
C ASN A 210 -19.24 -1.59 -13.84
N TRP A 211 -18.67 -1.02 -12.79
CA TRP A 211 -17.82 -1.78 -11.86
C TRP A 211 -18.60 -2.91 -11.17
N MET A 212 -19.80 -2.65 -10.64
CA MET A 212 -20.66 -3.69 -10.04
C MET A 212 -20.95 -4.82 -11.02
N SER A 213 -21.32 -4.49 -12.26
CA SER A 213 -21.53 -5.47 -13.32
C SER A 213 -20.28 -6.28 -13.64
N THR A 214 -19.09 -5.67 -13.66
CA THR A 214 -17.82 -6.40 -13.89
C THR A 214 -17.43 -7.34 -12.76
N VAL A 215 -17.83 -7.02 -11.53
CA VAL A 215 -17.54 -7.84 -10.35
C VAL A 215 -18.61 -8.93 -10.16
N GLY A 216 -19.79 -8.78 -10.77
CA GLY A 216 -20.89 -9.74 -10.67
C GLY A 216 -21.75 -9.53 -9.42
N ILE A 217 -21.91 -8.27 -9.01
CA ILE A 217 -22.58 -7.87 -7.77
C ILE A 217 -23.80 -7.01 -8.07
#